data_AF-B2X126-F1
#
_entry.id   AF-B2X126-F1
#
_cell.length_a   1.000
_cell.length_b   1.000
_cell.length_c   1.000
_cell.angle_alpha   90.00
_cell.angle_beta   90.00
_cell.angle_gamma   90.00
#
_symmetry.space_group_name_H-M   'P 1'
#
loop_
_entity.id
_entity.type
_entity.pdbx_description
1 polymer ?
#
loop_
_entity_poly.entity_id
_entity_poly.type
_entity_poly.pdbx_seq_one_letter_code
_entity_poly.pdbx_strand_id
1 'polypeptide(L)'
;MTEISTIYKISIIAFTLFSGASGSGCPVLECWFVQEKPGHGGGFSVPMSQEKSLMFIRTEAYSEETMSELHPPADISPSRIYYVTDPAGTFCSSALNPPKGSVNKPKCEINPFMPHASMVRWTSVLTDSAQSPVYLQADWFSVAAQGLDEQLTLSNIMRAPSASKEPK
;
A
#
# COMPACT_ATOMS: atom_id res chain seq x y z
N MET A 1 41.41 32.05 -10.51
CA MET A 1 40.96 30.77 -11.14
C MET A 1 40.80 29.63 -10.12
N THR A 2 41.52 29.63 -8.99
CA THR A 2 41.42 28.64 -7.91
C THR A 2 40.10 28.68 -7.15
N GLU A 3 39.61 29.87 -6.80
CA GLU A 3 38.35 30.07 -6.04
C GLU A 3 37.11 29.46 -6.71
N ILE A 4 36.98 29.63 -8.03
CA ILE A 4 35.84 29.11 -8.81
C ILE A 4 35.87 27.57 -8.85
N SER A 5 37.06 26.97 -8.90
CA SER A 5 37.23 25.51 -8.85
C SER A 5 36.84 24.93 -7.50
N THR A 6 37.16 25.65 -6.41
CA THR A 6 36.81 25.25 -5.05
C THR A 6 35.29 25.30 -4.82
N ILE A 7 34.62 26.36 -5.27
CA ILE A 7 33.15 26.48 -5.19
C ILE A 7 32.48 25.35 -5.96
N TYR A 8 32.92 25.08 -7.19
CA TYR A 8 32.32 24.02 -8.02
C TYR A 8 32.48 22.63 -7.39
N LYS A 9 33.64 22.34 -6.77
CA LYS A 9 33.88 21.08 -6.05
C LYS A 9 32.99 20.95 -4.82
N ILE A 10 32.83 22.01 -4.04
CA ILE A 10 31.94 22.01 -2.87
C ILE A 10 30.48 21.83 -3.31
N SER A 11 30.06 22.49 -4.39
CA SER A 11 28.71 22.33 -4.96
C SER A 11 28.45 20.91 -5.43
N ILE A 12 29.41 20.25 -6.09
CA ILE A 12 29.27 18.83 -6.50
C ILE A 12 29.19 17.92 -5.28
N ILE A 13 30.05 18.11 -4.28
CA ILE A 13 30.04 17.29 -3.06
C ILE A 13 28.71 17.45 -2.33
N ALA A 14 28.23 18.69 -2.17
CA ALA A 14 26.92 18.96 -1.61
C ALA A 14 25.81 18.29 -2.43
N PHE A 15 25.82 18.43 -3.76
CA PHE A 15 24.81 17.81 -4.63
C PHE A 15 24.83 16.28 -4.53
N THR A 16 26.00 15.64 -4.44
CA THR A 16 26.11 14.18 -4.24
C THR A 16 25.67 13.72 -2.85
N LEU A 17 25.91 14.51 -1.81
CA LEU A 17 25.44 14.22 -0.44
C LEU A 17 23.91 14.39 -0.33
N PHE A 18 23.34 15.39 -0.99
CA PHE A 18 21.89 15.61 -1.03
C PHE A 18 21.18 14.64 -1.98
N SER A 19 21.83 14.19 -3.07
CA SER A 19 21.28 13.19 -3.99
C SER A 19 21.46 11.75 -3.50
N GLY A 20 22.35 11.51 -2.52
CA GLY A 20 22.65 10.20 -1.96
C GLY A 20 21.60 9.64 -0.99
N ALA A 21 20.47 10.32 -0.80
CA ALA A 21 19.48 9.97 0.23
C ALA A 21 18.03 9.91 -0.31
N SER A 22 17.80 9.23 -1.44
CA SER A 22 16.45 8.81 -1.84
C SER A 22 16.36 7.33 -2.21
N GLY A 23 17.23 6.52 -1.59
CA GLY A 23 17.04 5.08 -1.51
C GLY A 23 16.27 4.70 -0.24
N SER A 24 15.14 5.35 0.07
CA SER A 24 14.27 4.84 1.12
C SER A 24 13.52 3.65 0.54
N GLY A 25 13.96 2.44 0.88
CA GLY A 25 13.20 1.23 0.59
C GLY A 25 11.76 1.40 1.08
N CYS A 26 10.81 0.89 0.31
CA CYS A 26 9.40 0.94 0.69
C CYS A 26 9.19 0.17 2.01
N PRO A 27 8.33 0.66 2.91
CA PRO A 27 8.14 0.04 4.21
C PRO A 27 7.41 -1.30 4.10
N VAL A 28 7.61 -2.13 5.10
CA VAL A 28 6.70 -3.24 5.39
C VAL A 28 5.67 -2.72 6.37
N LEU A 29 4.39 -2.78 6.00
CA LEU A 29 3.30 -2.29 6.84
C LEU A 29 2.63 -3.45 7.59
N GLU A 30 2.53 -3.30 8.91
CA GLU A 30 1.69 -4.14 9.75
C GLU A 30 0.28 -3.54 9.76
N CYS A 31 -0.69 -4.32 9.27
CA CYS A 31 -2.05 -3.87 9.05
C CYS A 31 -3.06 -4.73 9.78
N TRP A 32 -4.25 -4.19 10.00
CA TRP A 32 -5.43 -4.97 10.39
C TRP A 32 -6.31 -5.18 9.17
N PHE A 33 -6.56 -6.44 8.81
CA PHE A 33 -7.62 -6.77 7.87
C PHE A 33 -8.95 -6.77 8.62
N VAL A 34 -9.85 -5.88 8.22
CA VAL A 34 -11.13 -5.66 8.85
C VAL A 34 -12.23 -6.07 7.90
N GLN A 35 -13.15 -6.90 8.39
CA GLN A 35 -14.28 -7.37 7.60
C GLN A 35 -15.51 -7.52 8.50
N GLU A 36 -16.67 -7.17 7.96
CA GLU A 36 -17.95 -7.45 8.59
C GLU A 36 -18.19 -8.97 8.62
N LYS A 37 -18.50 -9.54 9.79
CA LYS A 37 -18.86 -10.94 9.86
C LYS A 37 -20.25 -11.15 9.27
N PRO A 38 -20.43 -12.13 8.36
CA PRO A 38 -21.77 -12.51 7.93
C PRO A 38 -22.55 -13.06 9.13
N GLY A 39 -23.62 -12.37 9.52
CA GLY A 39 -24.47 -12.69 10.68
C GLY A 39 -25.95 -12.49 10.39
N HIS A 40 -26.75 -13.52 10.66
CA HIS A 40 -28.19 -13.59 10.45
C HIS A 40 -28.95 -12.65 11.39
N GLY A 41 -29.76 -11.75 10.81
CA GLY A 41 -30.93 -11.19 11.48
C GLY A 41 -30.74 -9.82 12.17
N GLY A 42 -31.47 -8.84 11.66
CA GLY A 42 -32.17 -7.79 12.40
C GLY A 42 -31.43 -7.02 13.51
N GLY A 43 -30.93 -5.84 13.16
CA GLY A 43 -30.87 -4.69 14.07
C GLY A 43 -29.70 -4.63 15.05
N PHE A 44 -28.89 -3.58 14.90
CA PHE A 44 -27.77 -3.12 15.74
C PHE A 44 -26.43 -3.87 15.66
N SER A 45 -25.44 -3.13 15.16
CA SER A 45 -24.00 -3.42 15.01
C SER A 45 -23.64 -4.78 14.43
N VAL A 46 -23.25 -4.78 13.16
CA VAL A 46 -22.62 -5.95 12.53
C VAL A 46 -21.28 -6.21 13.23
N PRO A 47 -21.04 -7.40 13.81
CA PRO A 47 -19.78 -7.70 14.47
C PRO A 47 -18.65 -7.71 13.44
N MET A 48 -17.61 -6.89 13.68
CA MET A 48 -16.41 -6.86 12.85
C MET A 48 -15.43 -7.97 13.25
N SER A 49 -14.82 -8.64 12.29
CA SER A 49 -13.58 -9.41 12.47
C SER A 49 -12.38 -8.55 12.16
N GLN A 50 -11.33 -8.70 12.97
CA GLN A 50 -10.02 -8.11 12.72
C GLN A 50 -8.97 -9.22 12.71
N GLU A 51 -8.14 -9.24 11.67
CA GLU A 51 -7.06 -10.21 11.49
C GLU A 51 -5.74 -9.48 11.26
N LYS A 52 -4.68 -9.88 11.97
CA LYS A 52 -3.34 -9.35 11.73
C LYS A 52 -2.93 -9.66 10.29
N SER A 53 -2.40 -8.64 9.62
CA SER A 53 -2.02 -8.71 8.21
C SER A 53 -0.67 -8.02 8.01
N LEU A 54 0.04 -8.42 6.96
CA LEU A 54 1.33 -7.85 6.61
C LEU A 54 1.34 -7.46 5.14
N MET A 55 1.85 -6.28 4.84
CA MET A 55 1.90 -5.77 3.48
C MET A 55 3.33 -5.42 3.11
N PHE A 56 3.87 -6.16 2.15
CA PHE A 56 5.18 -5.92 1.55
C PHE A 56 5.00 -5.03 0.33
N ILE A 57 5.71 -3.90 0.29
CA ILE A 57 5.56 -2.89 -0.76
C ILE A 57 6.85 -2.79 -1.56
N ARG A 58 6.73 -2.74 -2.88
CA ARG A 58 7.83 -2.45 -3.80
C ARG A 58 7.33 -1.59 -4.95
N THR A 59 8.23 -0.83 -5.57
CA THR A 59 7.92 -0.10 -6.81
C THR A 59 7.94 -1.03 -8.02
N GLU A 60 8.79 -2.06 -7.97
CA GLU A 60 8.94 -3.08 -9.00
C GLU A 60 8.17 -4.36 -8.65
N ALA A 61 7.86 -5.15 -9.68
CA ALA A 61 7.18 -6.43 -9.51
C ALA A 61 8.01 -7.42 -8.66
N TYR A 62 7.30 -8.24 -7.88
CA TYR A 62 7.91 -9.33 -7.13
C TYR A 62 8.31 -10.47 -8.06
N SER A 63 9.53 -10.99 -7.91
CA SER A 63 9.93 -12.29 -8.44
C SER A 63 9.69 -13.40 -7.42
N GLU A 64 9.62 -14.66 -7.86
CA GLU A 64 9.49 -15.83 -6.98
C GLU A 64 10.65 -15.92 -5.97
N GLU A 65 11.87 -15.56 -6.39
CA GLU A 65 13.04 -15.53 -5.50
C GLU A 65 12.87 -14.44 -4.44
N THR A 66 12.39 -13.27 -4.86
CA THR A 66 12.16 -12.12 -4.00
C THR A 66 11.11 -12.43 -2.92
N MET A 67 10.05 -13.16 -3.28
CA MET A 67 9.03 -13.59 -2.33
C MET A 67 9.57 -14.65 -1.36
N SER A 68 10.45 -15.55 -1.84
CA SER A 68 11.07 -16.60 -1.02
C SER A 68 12.07 -16.05 0.00
N GLU A 69 12.70 -14.90 -0.28
CA GLU A 69 13.59 -14.21 0.67
C GLU A 69 12.83 -13.50 1.80
N LEU A 70 11.52 -13.29 1.64
CA LEU A 70 10.70 -12.67 2.67
C LEU A 70 10.31 -13.70 3.72
N HIS A 71 10.59 -13.37 4.98
CA HIS A 71 10.34 -14.22 6.13
C HIS A 71 9.21 -13.62 6.97
N PRO A 72 7.94 -13.81 6.58
CA PRO A 72 6.82 -13.29 7.35
C PRO A 72 6.75 -13.94 8.74
N PRO A 73 6.29 -13.21 9.77
CA PRO A 73 6.08 -13.77 11.10
C PRO A 73 5.12 -14.96 11.09
N ALA A 74 5.41 -15.98 11.89
CA ALA A 74 4.60 -17.20 11.98
C ALA A 74 3.21 -16.97 12.63
N ASP A 75 3.00 -15.84 13.32
CA ASP A 75 1.73 -15.48 13.93
C ASP A 75 0.74 -14.80 12.97
N ILE A 76 1.12 -14.61 11.70
CA ILE A 76 0.28 -14.03 10.65
C ILE A 76 -0.14 -15.13 9.67
N SER A 77 -1.46 -15.19 9.40
CA SER A 77 -2.01 -16.13 8.42
C SER A 77 -1.43 -15.88 7.03
N PRO A 78 -0.99 -16.92 6.27
CA PRO A 78 -0.49 -16.74 4.91
C PRO A 78 -1.49 -16.04 3.97
N SER A 79 -2.80 -16.20 4.22
CA SER A 79 -3.88 -15.53 3.48
C SER A 79 -4.04 -14.03 3.80
N ARG A 80 -3.23 -13.50 4.72
CA ARG A 80 -3.21 -12.11 5.18
C ARG A 80 -1.86 -11.44 4.92
N ILE A 81 -1.06 -12.03 4.05
CA ILE A 81 0.20 -11.48 3.57
C ILE A 81 -0.03 -10.96 2.16
N TYR A 82 0.20 -9.66 1.97
CA TYR A 82 -0.06 -8.96 0.72
C TYR A 82 1.28 -8.51 0.11
N TYR A 83 1.53 -8.93 -1.13
CA TYR A 83 2.67 -8.48 -1.92
C TYR A 83 2.17 -7.44 -2.90
N VAL A 84 2.52 -6.18 -2.67
CA VAL A 84 1.96 -5.03 -3.40
C VAL A 84 3.05 -4.34 -4.21
N THR A 85 2.75 -4.19 -5.50
CA THR A 85 3.53 -3.33 -6.40
C THR A 85 2.87 -1.96 -6.45
N ASP A 86 3.59 -0.92 -6.05
CA ASP A 86 3.19 0.48 -6.09
C ASP A 86 4.16 1.24 -7.00
N PRO A 87 3.94 1.24 -8.33
CA PRO A 87 4.84 1.90 -9.29
C PRO A 87 4.94 3.42 -9.07
N ALA A 88 3.92 4.03 -8.47
CA ALA A 88 3.92 5.45 -8.15
C ALA A 88 4.77 5.78 -6.90
N GLY A 89 5.15 4.77 -6.11
CA GLY A 89 5.96 4.93 -4.90
C GLY A 89 5.25 5.73 -3.80
N THR A 90 3.92 5.80 -3.84
CA THR A 90 3.10 6.57 -2.90
C THR A 90 3.30 6.10 -1.45
N PHE A 91 3.44 4.78 -1.26
CA PHE A 91 3.69 4.18 0.05
C PHE A 91 5.15 4.20 0.48
N CYS A 92 6.08 4.53 -0.41
CA CYS A 92 7.52 4.55 -0.14
C CYS A 92 7.94 5.88 0.51
N SER A 93 7.11 6.39 1.42
CA SER A 93 7.33 7.62 2.19
C SER A 93 8.03 7.31 3.52
N SER A 94 8.93 8.19 3.94
CA SER A 94 9.58 8.11 5.25
C SER A 94 8.58 8.15 6.41
N ALA A 95 7.43 8.81 6.25
CA ALA A 95 6.37 8.87 7.27
C ALA A 95 5.75 7.49 7.56
N LEU A 96 5.87 6.55 6.62
CA LEU A 96 5.40 5.17 6.74
C LEU A 96 6.53 4.18 7.02
N ASN A 97 7.78 4.65 7.09
CA ASN A 97 8.95 3.81 7.31
C ASN A 97 9.59 4.13 8.66
N PRO A 98 9.06 3.56 9.77
CA PRO A 98 9.60 3.81 11.10
C PRO A 98 11.04 3.30 11.20
N PRO A 99 11.90 3.95 12.01
CA PRO A 99 13.22 3.43 12.32
C PRO A 99 13.15 1.99 12.83
N LYS A 100 14.13 1.16 12.46
CA LYS A 100 14.20 -0.24 12.92
C LYS A 100 14.15 -0.31 14.44
N GLY A 101 13.28 -1.17 14.97
CA GLY A 101 13.08 -1.34 16.41
C GLY A 101 12.16 -0.29 17.06
N SER A 102 11.58 0.62 16.28
CA SER A 102 10.56 1.54 16.79
C SER A 102 9.33 0.78 17.31
N VAL A 103 8.88 1.15 18.49
CA VAL A 103 7.61 0.67 19.07
C VAL A 103 6.43 1.37 18.39
N ASN A 104 6.61 2.63 18.00
CA ASN A 104 5.61 3.40 17.28
C ASN A 104 5.67 3.03 15.80
N LYS A 105 4.55 2.52 15.30
CA LYS A 105 4.37 2.08 13.92
C LYS A 105 3.26 2.90 13.26
N PRO A 106 3.29 3.07 11.93
CA PRO A 106 2.16 3.64 11.21
C PRO A 106 0.90 2.76 11.42
N LYS A 107 -0.27 3.39 11.48
CA LYS A 107 -1.54 2.66 11.52
C LYS A 107 -1.88 2.23 10.10
N CYS A 108 -2.32 0.99 9.93
CA CYS A 108 -2.74 0.48 8.64
C CYS A 108 -3.97 -0.40 8.80
N GLU A 109 -4.96 -0.18 7.94
CA GLU A 109 -6.19 -0.95 7.86
C GLU A 109 -6.44 -1.39 6.42
N ILE A 110 -6.77 -2.67 6.24
CA ILE A 110 -7.13 -3.28 4.97
C ILE A 110 -8.59 -3.68 5.03
N ASN A 111 -9.39 -3.29 4.04
CA ASN A 111 -10.79 -3.66 3.93
C ASN A 111 -11.06 -4.30 2.56
N PRO A 112 -11.98 -5.27 2.46
CA PRO A 112 -12.51 -5.72 1.18
C PRO A 112 -13.07 -4.55 0.39
N PHE A 113 -12.79 -4.49 -0.90
CA PHE A 113 -13.31 -3.44 -1.79
C PHE A 113 -14.01 -4.07 -2.99
N MET A 114 -15.19 -3.55 -3.33
CA MET A 114 -15.92 -3.93 -4.53
C MET A 114 -16.05 -2.70 -5.43
N PRO A 115 -15.38 -2.67 -6.61
CA PRO A 115 -15.56 -1.60 -7.56
C PRO A 115 -17.02 -1.47 -7.97
N HIS A 116 -17.59 -0.27 -7.86
CA HIS A 116 -18.94 0.03 -8.27
C HIS A 116 -19.02 1.47 -8.81
N ALA A 117 -20.02 1.72 -9.65
CA ALA A 117 -20.28 3.06 -10.16
C ALA A 117 -20.68 4.00 -9.01
N SER A 118 -20.20 5.24 -9.08
CA SER A 118 -20.51 6.26 -8.09
C SER A 118 -22.02 6.59 -8.09
N MET A 119 -22.58 6.79 -6.90
CA MET A 119 -23.99 7.13 -6.72
C MET A 119 -24.31 8.61 -6.99
N VAL A 120 -23.30 9.48 -7.10
CA VAL A 120 -23.54 10.91 -7.34
C VAL A 120 -23.71 11.20 -8.83
N ARG A 121 -24.75 11.98 -9.16
CA ARG A 121 -25.17 12.18 -10.57
C ARG A 121 -24.10 12.80 -11.46
N TRP A 122 -23.32 13.73 -10.94
CA TRP A 122 -22.33 14.46 -11.74
C TRP A 122 -21.18 13.55 -12.24
N THR A 123 -20.95 12.39 -11.62
CA THR A 123 -19.96 11.41 -12.05
C THR A 123 -20.50 10.36 -13.02
N SER A 124 -21.79 10.40 -13.40
CA SER A 124 -22.39 9.33 -14.22
C SER A 124 -21.64 9.12 -15.54
N VAL A 125 -21.15 10.21 -16.13
CA VAL A 125 -20.39 10.24 -17.38
C VAL A 125 -19.08 9.43 -17.34
N LEU A 126 -18.56 9.12 -16.15
CA LEU A 126 -17.38 8.28 -15.99
C LEU A 126 -17.67 6.79 -16.20
N THR A 127 -18.95 6.39 -16.19
CA THR A 127 -19.41 4.99 -16.28
C THR A 127 -20.61 4.82 -17.23
N ASP A 128 -20.66 5.60 -18.31
CA ASP A 128 -21.81 5.65 -19.24
C ASP A 128 -22.09 4.34 -20.01
N SER A 129 -21.12 3.42 -20.09
CA SER A 129 -21.29 2.13 -20.76
C SER A 129 -22.35 1.23 -20.10
N ALA A 130 -22.75 1.55 -18.85
CA ALA A 130 -23.62 0.71 -18.00
C ALA A 130 -23.15 -0.75 -17.86
N GLN A 131 -21.87 -1.01 -18.15
CA GLN A 131 -21.24 -2.32 -18.10
C GLN A 131 -19.99 -2.26 -17.23
N SER A 132 -19.83 -3.23 -16.35
CA SER A 132 -18.62 -3.38 -15.55
C SER A 132 -17.43 -3.77 -16.44
N PRO A 133 -16.33 -3.00 -16.45
CA PRO A 133 -15.16 -3.34 -17.24
C PRO A 133 -14.55 -4.69 -16.84
N VAL A 134 -14.20 -5.51 -17.83
CA VAL A 134 -13.65 -6.87 -17.62
C VAL A 134 -12.36 -6.84 -16.81
N TYR A 135 -11.51 -5.83 -16.97
CA TYR A 135 -10.26 -5.71 -16.22
C TYR A 135 -10.45 -5.46 -14.71
N LEU A 136 -11.68 -5.15 -14.26
CA LEU A 136 -12.02 -5.05 -12.85
C LEU A 136 -12.47 -6.39 -12.23
N GLN A 137 -12.58 -7.46 -13.02
CA GLN A 137 -12.94 -8.81 -12.54
C GLN A 137 -11.78 -9.44 -11.77
N ALA A 138 -11.64 -9.01 -10.53
CA ALA A 138 -10.58 -9.40 -9.61
C ALA A 138 -11.06 -9.19 -8.18
N ASP A 139 -10.37 -9.82 -7.24
CA ASP A 139 -10.49 -9.46 -5.84
C ASP A 139 -9.77 -8.12 -5.63
N TRP A 140 -10.43 -7.16 -4.98
CA TRP A 140 -9.86 -5.85 -4.64
C TRP A 140 -9.93 -5.61 -3.13
N PHE A 141 -9.01 -4.79 -2.64
CA PHE A 141 -9.01 -4.32 -1.26
C PHE A 141 -8.64 -2.84 -1.24
N SER A 142 -9.15 -2.13 -0.24
CA SER A 142 -8.73 -0.76 0.07
C SER A 142 -7.78 -0.78 1.26
N VAL A 143 -6.77 0.07 1.21
CA VAL A 143 -5.83 0.30 2.31
C VAL A 143 -6.00 1.72 2.80
N ALA A 144 -6.15 1.89 4.11
CA ALA A 144 -6.01 3.17 4.79
C ALA A 144 -4.75 3.12 5.66
N ALA A 145 -3.83 4.05 5.44
CA ALA A 145 -2.59 4.12 6.20
C ALA A 145 -2.41 5.52 6.79
N GLN A 146 -2.04 5.58 8.07
CA GLN A 146 -1.67 6.81 8.77
C GLN A 146 -0.20 6.69 9.20
N GLY A 147 0.62 7.59 8.69
CA GLY A 147 2.03 7.71 9.05
C GLY A 147 2.24 8.11 10.50
N LEU A 148 3.51 8.06 10.93
CA LEU A 148 3.91 8.52 12.25
C LEU A 148 3.53 9.98 12.46
N ASP A 149 3.09 10.30 13.68
CA ASP A 149 2.69 11.65 14.10
C ASP A 149 1.67 12.32 13.16
N GLU A 150 0.84 11.51 12.49
CA GLU A 150 -0.19 11.94 11.54
C GLU A 150 0.33 12.79 10.37
N GLN A 151 1.63 12.73 10.09
CA GLN A 151 2.27 13.53 9.03
C GLN A 151 1.77 13.17 7.62
N LEU A 152 1.20 11.97 7.46
CA LEU A 152 0.69 11.47 6.21
C LEU A 152 -0.53 10.57 6.46
N THR A 153 -1.59 10.78 5.69
CA THR A 153 -2.73 9.85 5.62
C THR A 153 -2.96 9.48 4.16
N LEU A 154 -2.94 8.19 3.87
CA LEU A 154 -3.15 7.64 2.54
C LEU A 154 -4.37 6.74 2.52
N SER A 155 -5.10 6.78 1.41
CA SER A 155 -6.09 5.77 1.06
C SER A 155 -5.81 5.31 -0.37
N ASN A 156 -5.77 4.00 -0.58
CA ASN A 156 -5.47 3.41 -1.89
C ASN A 156 -6.34 2.18 -2.15
N ILE A 157 -6.58 1.86 -3.42
CA ILE A 157 -7.33 0.69 -3.89
C ILE A 157 -6.36 -0.20 -4.64
N MET A 158 -6.29 -1.46 -4.23
CA MET A 158 -5.31 -2.41 -4.71
C MET A 158 -5.96 -3.73 -5.10
N ARG A 159 -5.35 -4.40 -6.08
CA ARG A 159 -5.77 -5.72 -6.52
C ARG A 159 -5.16 -6.78 -5.61
N ALA A 160 -5.96 -7.73 -5.15
CA ALA A 160 -5.47 -8.85 -4.34
C ALA A 160 -4.63 -9.82 -5.20
N PRO A 161 -3.56 -10.41 -4.64
CA PRO A 161 -2.74 -11.39 -5.34
C PRO A 161 -3.52 -12.63 -5.83
N SER A 162 -4.57 -13.03 -5.11
CA SER A 162 -5.45 -14.17 -5.46
C SER A 162 -6.22 -13.99 -6.77
N ALA A 163 -6.25 -12.76 -7.31
CA ALA A 163 -7.08 -12.41 -8.46
C ALA A 163 -6.54 -12.86 -9.82
N SER A 164 -5.49 -13.68 -9.89
CA SER A 164 -4.94 -14.17 -11.16
C SER A 164 -5.82 -15.29 -11.76
N LYS A 165 -6.92 -14.89 -12.41
CA LYS A 165 -7.32 -15.56 -13.64
C LYS A 165 -7.33 -14.50 -14.73
N GLU A 166 -6.32 -14.54 -15.59
CA GLU A 166 -6.43 -13.88 -16.88
C GLU A 166 -7.73 -14.34 -17.55
N PRO A 167 -8.49 -13.46 -18.19
CA PRO A 167 -9.55 -13.88 -19.08
C PRO A 167 -8.94 -14.80 -20.14
N LYS A 168 -9.43 -16.04 -20.25
CA LYS A 168 -9.14 -16.91 -21.39
C LYS A 168 -9.84 -16.41 -22.64
#